data_AF-A0AAP5BBF8-F1
#
_entry.id   AF-A0AAP5BBF8-F1
#
_cell.length_a   1.000
_cell.length_b   1.000
_cell.length_c   1.000
_cell.angle_alpha   90.00
_cell.angle_beta   90.00
_cell.angle_gamma   90.00
#
_symmetry.space_group_name_H-M   'P 1'
#
loop_
_entity.id
_entity.type
_entity.pdbx_description
1 polymer ?
#
loop_
_entity_poly.entity_id
_entity_poly.type
_entity_poly.pdbx_seq_one_letter_code
_entity_poly.pdbx_strand_id
1 'polypeptide(L)'
;MEPTFPMPMGIKNEARWRKHCRKIHARAKDLLSGRLGVIETARAMSPLASSTRAENEPEFQLFRAITSETNHLPVGEVRAYWAPYALAREEIHIQAAEDCWREQAMAAAARLVERYKWAVKREISRAPLL
;
A
#
# COMPACT_ATOMS: atom_id res chain seq x y z
N MET A 1 10.21 25.63 4.04
CA MET A 1 8.80 25.28 4.29
C MET A 1 8.68 23.79 4.04
N GLU A 2 8.39 22.97 5.05
CA GLU A 2 8.02 21.57 4.81
C GLU A 2 6.75 21.58 3.94
N PRO A 3 6.62 20.71 2.92
CA PRO A 3 5.40 20.64 2.14
C PRO A 3 4.26 20.24 3.08
N THR A 4 3.39 21.20 3.40
CA THR A 4 2.11 20.94 4.03
C THR A 4 1.28 20.18 3.01
N PHE A 5 1.15 18.86 3.17
CA PHE A 5 0.19 18.07 2.42
C PHE A 5 -1.20 18.38 2.99
N PRO A 6 -2.03 19.19 2.30
CA PRO A 6 -3.32 19.56 2.83
C PRO A 6 -4.19 18.31 2.93
N MET A 7 -4.82 18.14 4.09
CA MET A 7 -5.80 17.07 4.29
C MET A 7 -6.93 17.23 3.25
N PRO A 8 -7.30 16.17 2.50
CA PRO A 8 -8.35 16.27 1.50
C PRO A 8 -9.70 16.70 2.09
N MET A 9 -10.50 17.43 1.31
CA MET A 9 -11.86 17.82 1.71
C MET A 9 -12.71 16.59 2.09
N GLY A 10 -13.52 16.73 3.15
CA GLY A 10 -14.43 15.68 3.62
C GLY A 10 -13.77 14.62 4.50
N ILE A 11 -12.49 14.74 4.85
CA ILE A 11 -11.89 14.01 5.97
C ILE A 11 -12.29 14.71 7.27
N LYS A 12 -12.99 13.98 8.17
CA LYS A 12 -13.47 14.52 9.45
C LYS A 12 -12.57 14.21 10.64
N ASN A 13 -11.69 13.21 10.51
CA ASN A 13 -10.82 12.73 11.59
C ASN A 13 -9.36 12.72 11.11
N GLU A 14 -8.66 13.80 11.40
CA GLU A 14 -7.27 14.01 10.97
C GLU A 14 -6.32 12.97 11.55
N ALA A 15 -6.44 12.63 12.83
CA ALA A 15 -5.58 11.65 13.48
C ALA A 15 -5.68 10.27 12.81
N ARG A 16 -6.91 9.85 12.48
CA ARG A 16 -7.17 8.60 11.74
C ARG A 16 -6.63 8.67 10.31
N TRP A 17 -6.82 9.80 9.63
CA TRP A 17 -6.26 10.01 8.29
C TRP A 17 -4.73 9.93 8.29
N ARG A 18 -4.04 10.66 9.18
CA ARG A 18 -2.57 10.57 9.37
C ARG A 18 -2.12 9.15 9.69
N LYS A 19 -2.89 8.38 10.48
CA LYS A 19 -2.62 6.95 10.73
C LYS A 19 -2.69 6.11 9.45
N HIS A 20 -3.65 6.37 8.56
CA HIS A 20 -3.73 5.68 7.27
C HIS A 20 -2.60 6.09 6.31
N CYS A 21 -2.23 7.38 6.27
CA CYS A 21 -1.05 7.85 5.52
C CYS A 21 0.24 7.14 5.97
N ARG A 22 0.43 6.95 7.28
CA ARG A 22 1.55 6.14 7.81
C ARG A 22 1.49 4.68 7.37
N LYS A 23 0.29 4.08 7.31
CA LYS A 23 0.11 2.71 6.84
C LYS A 23 0.43 2.58 5.34
N ILE A 24 0.09 3.55 4.51
CA ILE A 24 0.47 3.58 3.08
C ILE A 24 1.99 3.53 2.96
N HIS A 25 2.69 4.44 3.65
CA HIS A 25 4.15 4.45 3.66
C HIS A 25 4.74 3.10 4.14
N ALA A 26 4.17 2.53 5.21
CA ALA A 26 4.61 1.23 5.73
C ALA A 26 4.43 0.11 4.71
N ARG A 27 3.25 -0.01 4.07
CA ARG A 27 2.99 -1.06 3.07
C ARG A 27 3.87 -0.94 1.83
N ALA A 28 4.12 0.29 1.37
CA ALA A 28 5.06 0.53 0.29
C ALA A 28 6.49 0.12 0.67
N LYS A 29 6.95 0.43 1.90
CA LYS A 29 8.24 -0.06 2.40
C LYS A 29 8.30 -1.57 2.54
N ASP A 30 7.22 -2.20 2.99
CA ASP A 30 7.15 -3.66 3.13
C ASP A 30 7.39 -4.34 1.78
N LEU A 31 6.74 -3.87 0.70
CA LEU A 31 6.98 -4.34 -0.67
C LEU A 31 8.43 -4.16 -1.10
N LEU A 32 8.99 -2.95 -0.95
CA LEU A 32 10.37 -2.66 -1.34
C LEU A 32 11.39 -3.49 -0.56
N SER A 33 11.06 -3.90 0.67
CA SER A 33 11.90 -4.77 1.50
C SER A 33 11.67 -6.26 1.28
N GLY A 34 10.74 -6.66 0.39
CA GLY A 34 10.37 -8.05 0.16
C GLY A 34 9.57 -8.71 1.30
N ARG A 35 9.07 -7.93 2.27
CA ARG A 35 8.24 -8.44 3.38
C ARG A 35 6.80 -8.73 2.97
N LEU A 36 6.31 -8.09 1.92
CA LEU A 36 5.04 -8.37 1.28
C LEU A 36 5.27 -8.58 -0.21
N GLY A 37 4.51 -9.48 -0.82
CA GLY A 37 4.41 -9.60 -2.27
C GLY A 37 3.65 -8.43 -2.90
N VAL A 38 3.66 -8.36 -4.23
CA VAL A 38 2.93 -7.38 -5.04
C VAL A 38 1.43 -7.49 -4.79
N ILE A 39 0.88 -8.71 -4.81
CA ILE A 39 -0.56 -8.95 -4.67
C ILE A 39 -1.02 -8.62 -3.24
N GLU A 40 -0.26 -9.03 -2.23
CA GLU A 40 -0.58 -8.68 -0.83
C GLU A 40 -0.54 -7.17 -0.61
N THR A 41 0.46 -6.49 -1.17
CA THR A 41 0.57 -5.04 -1.08
C THR A 41 -0.61 -4.35 -1.77
N ALA A 42 -0.98 -4.79 -2.97
CA ALA A 42 -2.13 -4.26 -3.71
C ALA A 42 -3.43 -4.34 -2.89
N ARG A 43 -3.71 -5.52 -2.32
CA ARG A 43 -4.88 -5.74 -1.46
C ARG A 43 -4.85 -4.87 -0.20
N ALA A 44 -3.68 -4.71 0.42
CA ALA A 44 -3.52 -3.87 1.61
C ALA A 44 -3.65 -2.36 1.31
N MET A 45 -3.30 -1.91 0.10
CA MET A 45 -3.40 -0.51 -0.32
C MET A 45 -4.84 -0.10 -0.61
N SER A 46 -5.68 -0.99 -1.13
CA SER A 46 -7.07 -0.70 -1.54
C SER A 46 -7.92 0.00 -0.45
N PRO A 47 -8.07 -0.54 0.78
CA PRO A 47 -8.84 0.14 1.82
C PRO A 47 -8.18 1.43 2.32
N LEU A 48 -6.85 1.55 2.21
CA LEU A 48 -6.12 2.75 2.60
C LEU A 48 -6.38 3.89 1.60
N ALA A 49 -6.34 3.59 0.30
CA ALA A 49 -6.63 4.54 -0.77
C ALA A 49 -7.97 5.24 -0.53
N SER A 50 -9.02 4.45 -0.23
CA SER A 50 -10.33 5.02 0.04
C SER A 50 -10.40 5.81 1.34
N SER A 51 -9.75 5.30 2.38
CA SER A 51 -9.71 6.00 3.66
C SER A 51 -8.91 7.31 3.63
N THR A 52 -8.06 7.51 2.61
CA THR A 52 -7.28 8.74 2.41
C THR A 52 -7.73 9.56 1.22
N ARG A 53 -8.79 9.16 0.50
CA ARG A 53 -9.29 9.79 -0.73
C ARG A 53 -8.24 9.88 -1.85
N ALA A 54 -7.37 8.87 -1.93
CA ALA A 54 -6.26 8.79 -2.87
C ALA A 54 -6.56 7.83 -4.05
N GLU A 55 -7.79 7.32 -4.20
CA GLU A 55 -8.12 6.28 -5.20
C GLU A 55 -7.85 6.70 -6.65
N ASN A 56 -7.87 8.00 -6.92
CA ASN A 56 -7.65 8.55 -8.25
C ASN A 56 -6.17 8.84 -8.55
N GLU A 57 -5.27 8.69 -7.57
CA GLU A 57 -3.85 8.84 -7.81
C GLU A 57 -3.30 7.64 -8.61
N PRO A 58 -2.36 7.84 -9.55
CA PRO A 58 -1.91 6.80 -10.47
C PRO A 58 -1.38 5.53 -9.78
N GLU A 59 -0.64 5.68 -8.67
CA GLU A 59 -0.12 4.54 -7.92
C GLU A 59 -1.25 3.67 -7.33
N PHE A 60 -2.33 4.27 -6.84
CA PHE A 60 -3.46 3.52 -6.27
C PHE A 60 -4.36 2.93 -7.35
N GLN A 61 -4.48 3.57 -8.52
CA GLN A 61 -5.15 2.97 -9.67
C GLN A 61 -4.42 1.71 -10.16
N LEU A 62 -3.08 1.73 -10.17
CA LEU A 62 -2.26 0.56 -10.47
C LEU A 62 -2.51 -0.58 -9.45
N PHE A 63 -2.41 -0.30 -8.15
CA PHE A 63 -2.69 -1.33 -7.12
C PHE A 63 -4.14 -1.84 -7.17
N ARG A 64 -5.10 -1.00 -7.57
CA ARG A 64 -6.48 -1.43 -7.82
C ARG A 64 -6.58 -2.37 -9.02
N ALA A 65 -5.87 -2.09 -10.12
CA ALA A 65 -5.82 -2.96 -11.29
C ALA A 65 -5.24 -4.34 -10.94
N ILE A 66 -4.11 -4.37 -10.25
CA ILE A 66 -3.49 -5.61 -9.74
C ILE A 66 -4.47 -6.39 -8.88
N THR A 67 -5.15 -5.71 -7.94
CA THR A 67 -6.15 -6.36 -7.07
C THR A 67 -7.31 -6.95 -7.88
N SER A 68 -7.78 -6.24 -8.91
CA SER A 68 -8.89 -6.70 -9.75
C SER A 68 -8.50 -7.92 -10.58
N GLU A 69 -7.29 -7.95 -11.14
CA GLU A 69 -6.80 -9.07 -11.94
C GLU A 69 -6.53 -10.32 -11.09
N THR A 70 -6.07 -10.12 -9.85
CA THR A 70 -5.61 -11.21 -8.97
C THR A 70 -6.58 -11.55 -7.84
N ASN A 71 -7.80 -11.03 -7.85
CA ASN A 71 -8.78 -11.22 -6.76
C ASN A 71 -9.14 -12.69 -6.50
N HIS A 72 -9.10 -13.52 -7.54
CA HIS A 72 -9.40 -14.95 -7.50
C HIS A 72 -8.26 -15.79 -6.93
N LEU A 73 -7.04 -15.25 -6.84
CA LEU A 73 -5.87 -15.99 -6.38
C LEU A 73 -5.81 -16.13 -4.85
N PRO A 74 -5.41 -17.29 -4.32
CA PRO A 74 -5.32 -17.53 -2.89
C PRO A 74 -4.04 -16.93 -2.29
N VAL A 75 -4.06 -15.63 -2.04
CA VAL A 75 -2.95 -14.86 -1.45
C VAL A 75 -3.35 -14.33 -0.07
N GLY A 76 -2.44 -14.43 0.90
CA GLY A 76 -2.65 -14.02 2.30
C GLY A 76 -3.47 -15.05 3.11
N GLU A 77 -4.27 -14.56 4.05
CA GLU A 77 -4.99 -15.37 5.05
C GLU A 77 -5.96 -16.40 4.43
N VAL A 78 -6.47 -16.14 3.22
CA VAL A 78 -7.42 -17.05 2.55
C VAL A 78 -6.80 -18.43 2.26
N ARG A 79 -5.48 -18.52 2.18
CA ARG A 79 -4.75 -19.78 1.94
C ARG A 79 -5.08 -20.85 2.98
N ALA A 80 -5.41 -20.46 4.21
CA ALA A 80 -5.79 -21.38 5.28
C ALA A 80 -7.07 -22.20 4.97
N TYR A 81 -7.89 -21.73 4.01
CA TYR A 81 -9.15 -22.37 3.64
C TYR A 81 -9.09 -23.17 2.34
N TRP A 82 -7.92 -23.24 1.69
CA TRP A 82 -7.74 -23.94 0.42
C TRP A 82 -7.14 -25.33 0.63
N ALA A 83 -7.57 -26.28 -0.21
CA ALA A 83 -6.94 -27.60 -0.24
C ALA A 83 -5.47 -27.47 -0.72
N PRO A 84 -4.51 -28.22 -0.13
CA PRO A 84 -3.09 -28.10 -0.48
C PRO A 84 -2.79 -28.29 -1.97
N TYR A 85 -3.46 -29.24 -2.63
CA TYR A 85 -3.27 -29.48 -4.07
C TYR A 85 -3.76 -28.29 -4.93
N ALA A 86 -4.85 -27.63 -4.51
CA ALA A 86 -5.38 -26.47 -5.20
C ALA A 86 -4.43 -25.27 -5.02
N LEU A 87 -3.88 -25.06 -3.82
CA LEU A 87 -2.85 -24.05 -3.59
C LEU A 87 -1.62 -24.25 -4.48
N ALA A 88 -1.11 -25.49 -4.56
CA ALA A 88 0.06 -25.80 -5.39
C ALA A 88 -0.17 -25.48 -6.87
N ARG A 89 -1.40 -25.74 -7.37
CA ARG A 89 -1.78 -25.37 -8.74
C ARG A 89 -1.83 -23.85 -8.95
N GLU A 90 -2.46 -23.12 -8.03
CA GLU A 90 -2.60 -21.67 -8.13
C GLU A 90 -1.29 -20.90 -7.87
N GLU A 91 -0.30 -21.52 -7.22
CA GLU A 91 1.00 -20.88 -6.95
C GLU A 91 1.72 -20.47 -8.23
N ILE A 92 1.55 -21.22 -9.33
CA ILE A 92 2.10 -20.88 -10.65
C ILE A 92 1.48 -19.56 -11.16
N HIS A 93 0.17 -19.38 -10.99
CA HIS A 93 -0.54 -18.17 -11.39
C HIS A 93 -0.20 -16.99 -10.49
N ILE A 94 -0.02 -17.23 -9.19
CA ILE A 94 0.46 -16.22 -8.23
C ILE A 94 1.84 -15.73 -8.65
N GLN A 95 2.79 -16.64 -8.89
CA GLN A 95 4.15 -16.26 -9.27
C GLN A 95 4.19 -15.51 -10.61
N ALA A 96 3.43 -15.97 -11.60
CA ALA A 96 3.32 -15.29 -12.89
C ALA A 96 2.78 -13.87 -12.75
N ALA A 97 1.75 -13.66 -11.93
CA ALA A 97 1.20 -12.33 -11.68
C ALA A 97 2.17 -11.44 -10.87
N GLU A 98 2.81 -11.99 -9.83
CA GLU A 98 3.84 -11.31 -9.05
C GLU A 98 4.97 -10.79 -9.95
N ASP A 99 5.45 -11.61 -10.89
CA ASP A 99 6.53 -11.24 -11.81
C ASP A 99 6.07 -10.25 -12.89
N CYS A 100 4.87 -10.45 -13.46
CA CYS A 100 4.28 -9.53 -14.44
C CYS A 100 4.18 -8.10 -13.91
N TRP A 101 3.75 -7.94 -12.65
CA TRP A 101 3.50 -6.64 -12.04
C TRP A 101 4.68 -6.06 -11.26
N ARG A 102 5.76 -6.84 -11.04
CA ARG A 102 6.85 -6.50 -10.13
C ARG A 102 7.45 -5.13 -10.37
N GLU A 103 7.88 -4.86 -11.59
CA GLU A 103 8.58 -3.61 -11.92
C GLU A 103 7.69 -2.39 -11.66
N GLN A 104 6.45 -2.42 -12.15
CA GLN A 104 5.50 -1.31 -12.00
C GLN A 104 5.12 -1.09 -10.53
N ALA A 105 4.87 -2.17 -9.78
CA ALA A 105 4.51 -2.11 -8.37
C ALA A 105 5.67 -1.57 -7.51
N MET A 106 6.91 -1.98 -7.79
CA MET A 106 8.11 -1.47 -7.12
C MET A 106 8.31 0.02 -7.38
N ALA A 107 8.15 0.46 -8.64
CA ALA A 107 8.25 1.88 -8.99
C ALA A 107 7.17 2.73 -8.31
N ALA A 108 5.92 2.23 -8.27
CA ALA A 108 4.83 2.87 -7.55
C ALA A 108 5.07 2.94 -6.04
N ALA A 109 5.56 1.84 -5.43
CA ALA A 109 5.89 1.83 -4.02
C ALA A 109 7.01 2.81 -3.67
N ALA A 110 8.06 2.92 -4.49
CA ALA A 110 9.11 3.92 -4.29
C ALA A 110 8.55 5.36 -4.28
N ARG A 111 7.66 5.67 -5.23
CA ARG A 111 6.97 6.98 -5.27
C ARG A 111 6.09 7.22 -4.04
N LEU A 112 5.37 6.19 -3.57
CA LEU A 112 4.54 6.29 -2.36
C LEU A 112 5.38 6.47 -1.08
N VAL A 113 6.52 5.78 -0.95
CA VAL A 113 7.44 5.98 0.18
C VAL A 113 7.90 7.44 0.23
N GLU A 114 8.33 7.99 -0.90
CA GLU A 114 8.77 9.38 -0.97
C GLU A 114 7.63 10.36 -0.69
N ARG A 115 6.45 10.16 -1.31
CA ARG A 115 5.27 11.01 -1.14
C ARG A 115 4.77 11.04 0.31
N TYR A 116 4.79 9.89 1.00
CA TYR A 116 4.25 9.76 2.35
C TYR A 116 5.30 9.83 3.46
N LYS A 117 6.56 10.19 3.14
CA LYS A 117 7.64 10.33 4.14
C LYS A 117 7.30 11.30 5.27
N TRP A 118 6.52 12.35 4.98
CA TRP A 118 6.08 13.34 5.96
C TRP A 118 5.24 12.71 7.07
N ALA A 119 4.47 11.66 6.77
CA ALA A 119 3.54 11.07 7.72
C ALA A 119 4.26 10.31 8.85
N VAL A 120 5.51 9.89 8.61
CA VAL A 120 6.34 9.14 9.56
C VAL A 120 7.45 9.97 10.20
N LYS A 121 7.71 11.19 9.71
CA LYS A 121 8.62 12.13 10.39
C LYS A 121 8.05 12.41 11.78
N ARG A 122 8.86 12.20 12.82
CA ARG A 122 8.56 12.74 14.15
C ARG A 122 8.66 14.25 14.07
N GLU A 123 7.64 14.97 14.53
CA GLU A 123 7.82 16.39 14.86
C GLU A 123 8.89 16.45 15.95
N ILE A 124 10.10 16.87 15.58
CA ILE A 124 11.08 17.29 16.57
C ILE A 124 10.51 18.59 17.12
N SER A 125 9.97 18.53 18.33
CA SER A 125 9.49 19.69 19.07
C SER A 125 10.54 20.78 18.99
N ARG A 126 10.21 21.93 18.37
CA ARG A 126 10.90 23.18 18.63
C ARG A 126 10.76 23.44 20.12
N ALA A 127 11.79 23.12 20.91
CA ALA A 127 11.93 23.68 22.24
C ALA A 127 11.99 25.21 22.08
N PRO A 128 11.29 25.99 22.92
CA PRO A 128 11.52 27.43 22.95
C PRO A 128 12.97 27.64 23.39
N LEU A 129 13.71 28.46 22.65
CA LEU A 129 14.94 29.05 23.18
C LEU A 129 14.52 29.88 24.40
N LEU A 130 15.17 29.60 25.53
CA LEU A 130 15.06 30.31 26.79
C LEU A 130 15.22 31.83 26.60
#